data_AF-A0AAV0U6Y2-F1
#
_entry.id   AF-A0AAV0U6Y2-F1
#
_cell.length_a   1.000
_cell.length_b   1.000
_cell.length_c   1.000
_cell.angle_alpha   90.00
_cell.angle_beta   90.00
_cell.angle_gamma   90.00
#
_symmetry.space_group_name_H-M   'P 1'
#
loop_
_entity.id
_entity.type
_entity.pdbx_description
1 polymer ?
#
loop_
_entity_poly.entity_id
_entity_poly.type
_entity_poly.pdbx_seq_one_letter_code
_entity_poly.pdbx_strand_id
1 'polypeptide(L)'
;MSVGRALACATPRPRAPGLSAPRGARLAQQVARSLARSLKIQPNAVVALQTASARTDTDAAKEQLHATPGAAPSPPNGAPNSPIPRAPDQVLKRRKVVTATPKSRYKDEAARQLTALNRAFVANLKDSWSKNMEESWVESMKEYLRYAQVLDDLFGGHSGHVLTFGSGDCGQLGHGVADEDLMAPFPRVVRSLSKLEIVRVACGGLHSAAITAAGEVYTWGCNDDGAIGRDGDENVPAKVDGFGPQEAVALQIVGGDCHTSVVTLAGEVYTWGCYRDKEGKQWCDAPSAEAAFKQKQPRPYLIKSLDNVVDVRCGSSFNLVRTNNGLVFSWGLGEIGELGREVDAEMKDSKGEYRVDMVYSTHLQPARVMLEKNPLPPVKDIGCGSYHSIFALASPGHLYTCGLNNYGQLGIGHTENCTELQLVEDLSSENVTFVDGGAHHSVVLTLDGDVYTFGRADSGQLGVLETCVTGAYKDRPQKVTIPTPKSGGSSAVRMIATGSNHALALTESDAIFSWGYGDMLALGNGKERDENKPRQLDWSTATSDKGKKFGEAKIFQIEAGGQHSAVLARATKDK
;
A
#
# COMPACT_ATOMS: atom_id res chain seq x y z
N MET A 1 -3.94 59.05 -66.98
CA MET A 1 -4.74 60.01 -66.20
C MET A 1 -5.30 59.22 -65.01
N SER A 2 -4.87 59.45 -63.77
CA SER A 2 -5.34 60.49 -62.82
C SER A 2 -6.83 60.30 -62.45
N VAL A 3 -7.35 60.24 -61.21
CA VAL A 3 -6.91 60.06 -59.78
C VAL A 3 -8.21 59.62 -59.02
N GLY A 4 -8.28 58.91 -57.87
CA GLY A 4 -7.33 58.29 -56.91
C GLY A 4 -7.88 58.36 -55.45
N ARG A 5 -7.23 57.67 -54.47
CA ARG A 5 -7.52 57.63 -52.99
C ARG A 5 -8.78 56.83 -52.52
N ALA A 6 -8.85 56.20 -51.32
CA ALA A 6 -7.90 56.06 -50.19
C ALA A 6 -8.14 54.82 -49.26
N LEU A 7 -7.06 54.41 -48.57
CA LEU A 7 -6.87 53.73 -47.25
C LEU A 7 -7.95 52.88 -46.51
N ALA A 8 -7.61 51.58 -46.35
CA ALA A 8 -7.26 50.86 -45.09
C ALA A 8 -8.26 50.49 -43.95
N CYS A 9 -8.17 49.19 -43.57
CA CYS A 9 -8.35 48.53 -42.25
C CYS A 9 -9.72 48.49 -41.50
N ALA A 10 -10.31 47.28 -41.40
CA ALA A 10 -10.37 46.46 -40.16
C ALA A 10 -11.18 45.14 -40.36
N THR A 11 -10.81 44.07 -39.65
CA THR A 11 -11.49 42.74 -39.56
C THR A 11 -12.05 42.55 -38.12
N PRO A 12 -12.67 41.42 -37.66
CA PRO A 12 -12.93 40.11 -38.31
C PRO A 12 -14.30 39.44 -38.02
N ARG A 13 -14.57 38.28 -38.66
CA ARG A 13 -15.19 37.06 -38.05
C ARG A 13 -15.31 35.91 -39.07
N PRO A 14 -14.75 34.72 -38.79
CA PRO A 14 -15.25 33.45 -39.34
C PRO A 14 -15.79 32.51 -38.24
N ARG A 15 -16.53 31.48 -38.67
CA ARG A 15 -17.35 30.58 -37.83
C ARG A 15 -16.53 29.48 -37.14
N ALA A 16 -17.06 28.96 -36.03
CA ALA A 16 -16.53 27.80 -35.33
C ALA A 16 -16.75 26.47 -36.10
N PRO A 17 -15.81 25.50 -36.04
CA PRO A 17 -16.03 24.12 -36.46
C PRO A 17 -16.62 23.28 -35.32
N GLY A 18 -17.53 22.36 -35.65
CA GLY A 18 -18.16 21.46 -34.66
C GLY A 18 -17.23 20.33 -34.21
N LEU A 19 -17.07 20.17 -32.89
CA LEU A 19 -16.30 19.08 -32.29
C LEU A 19 -17.08 17.76 -32.31
N SER A 20 -16.56 16.76 -33.02
CA SER A 20 -16.96 15.36 -32.82
C SER A 20 -16.01 14.69 -31.83
N ALA A 21 -16.54 14.02 -30.81
CA ALA A 21 -15.71 13.40 -29.77
C ALA A 21 -14.80 12.29 -30.35
N PRO A 22 -13.52 12.21 -29.94
CA PRO A 22 -12.56 11.24 -30.48
C PRO A 22 -13.00 9.80 -30.19
N ARG A 23 -12.71 8.89 -31.13
CA ARG A 23 -13.21 7.50 -31.12
C ARG A 23 -12.86 6.72 -29.84
N GLY A 24 -11.77 7.07 -29.15
CA GLY A 24 -11.38 6.50 -27.85
C GLY A 24 -12.44 6.70 -26.76
N ALA A 25 -13.10 7.86 -26.69
CA ALA A 25 -14.10 8.15 -25.66
C ALA A 25 -15.35 7.25 -25.77
N ARG A 26 -15.74 6.87 -27.00
CA ARG A 26 -16.84 5.90 -27.23
C ARG A 26 -16.43 4.48 -26.84
N LEU A 27 -15.18 4.10 -27.08
CA LEU A 27 -14.66 2.79 -26.68
C LEU A 27 -14.56 2.68 -25.15
N ALA A 28 -14.05 3.71 -24.48
CA ALA A 28 -14.03 3.82 -23.03
C ALA A 28 -15.44 3.74 -22.42
N GLN A 29 -16.43 4.44 -22.99
CA GLN A 29 -17.83 4.30 -22.57
C GLN A 29 -18.39 2.88 -22.80
N GLN A 30 -18.03 2.20 -23.89
CA GLN A 30 -18.44 0.81 -24.12
C GLN A 30 -17.77 -0.16 -23.14
N VAL A 31 -16.48 0.03 -22.81
CA VAL A 31 -15.77 -0.80 -21.83
C VAL A 31 -16.32 -0.56 -20.42
N ALA A 32 -16.57 0.69 -20.01
CA ALA A 32 -17.22 1.00 -18.74
C ALA A 32 -18.64 0.41 -18.63
N ARG A 33 -19.43 0.45 -19.71
CA ARG A 33 -20.75 -0.22 -19.77
C ARG A 33 -20.65 -1.76 -19.75
N SER A 34 -19.57 -2.32 -20.30
CA SER A 34 -19.28 -3.76 -20.29
C SER A 34 -18.84 -4.24 -18.90
N LEU A 35 -18.01 -3.46 -18.20
CA LEU A 35 -17.63 -3.67 -16.80
C LEU A 35 -18.86 -3.60 -15.89
N ALA A 36 -19.69 -2.56 -16.02
CA ALA A 36 -20.93 -2.42 -15.25
C ALA A 36 -21.91 -3.61 -15.45
N ARG A 37 -22.01 -4.15 -16.68
CA ARG A 37 -22.79 -5.37 -16.96
C ARG A 37 -22.15 -6.65 -16.39
N SER A 38 -20.82 -6.70 -16.32
CA SER A 38 -20.08 -7.87 -15.79
C SER A 38 -20.16 -7.98 -14.26
N LEU A 39 -20.42 -6.87 -13.57
CA LEU A 39 -20.51 -6.79 -12.09
C LEU A 39 -21.87 -7.19 -11.50
N LYS A 40 -22.86 -7.62 -12.30
CA LYS A 40 -24.21 -8.01 -11.85
C LYS A 40 -24.91 -7.02 -10.89
N ILE A 41 -24.67 -5.71 -11.05
CA ILE A 41 -25.45 -4.68 -10.35
C ILE A 41 -26.90 -4.74 -10.86
N GLN A 42 -27.86 -4.88 -9.94
CA GLN A 42 -29.29 -4.97 -10.26
C GLN A 42 -29.76 -3.72 -11.05
N PRO A 43 -30.62 -3.85 -12.09
CA PRO A 43 -30.97 -2.75 -13.00
C PRO A 43 -31.54 -1.49 -12.33
N ASN A 44 -32.12 -1.61 -11.14
CA ASN A 44 -32.80 -0.51 -10.46
C ASN A 44 -31.85 0.52 -9.81
N ALA A 45 -30.55 0.22 -9.67
CA ALA A 45 -29.57 1.18 -9.13
C ALA A 45 -29.11 2.25 -10.16
N VAL A 46 -29.34 2.03 -11.46
CA VAL A 46 -28.89 2.96 -12.53
C VAL A 46 -29.76 4.22 -12.61
N VAL A 47 -31.02 4.15 -12.18
CA VAL A 47 -31.98 5.28 -12.20
C VAL A 47 -31.64 6.35 -11.14
N ALA A 48 -31.05 5.95 -10.01
CA ALA A 48 -30.59 6.88 -8.97
C ALA A 48 -29.39 7.73 -9.39
N LEU A 49 -28.53 7.22 -10.29
CA LEU A 49 -27.35 7.92 -10.79
C LEU A 49 -27.66 9.00 -11.85
N GLN A 50 -28.88 9.02 -12.41
CA GLN A 50 -29.31 10.07 -13.35
C GLN A 50 -30.07 11.22 -12.65
N THR A 51 -30.61 11.00 -11.45
CA THR A 51 -31.44 11.97 -10.73
C THR A 51 -30.68 12.84 -9.73
N ALA A 52 -29.48 12.42 -9.31
CA ALA A 52 -28.61 13.21 -8.42
C ALA A 52 -27.84 14.36 -9.11
N SER A 53 -27.80 14.39 -10.46
CA SER A 53 -27.08 15.41 -11.24
C SER A 53 -27.98 16.55 -11.75
N ALA A 54 -29.27 16.56 -11.39
CA ALA A 54 -30.29 17.45 -11.95
C ALA A 54 -31.17 18.12 -10.87
N ARG A 55 -30.58 18.42 -9.70
CA ARG A 55 -31.20 19.22 -8.63
C ARG A 55 -30.28 20.31 -8.09
N THR A 56 -29.77 21.10 -9.03
CA THR A 56 -29.37 22.49 -8.81
C THR A 56 -29.96 23.30 -9.97
N ASP A 57 -30.78 24.29 -9.63
CA ASP A 57 -31.29 25.37 -10.49
C ASP A 57 -32.16 25.01 -11.71
N THR A 58 -33.48 24.93 -11.53
CA THR A 58 -34.45 25.98 -11.96
C THR A 58 -35.92 25.52 -11.87
N ASP A 59 -36.82 26.46 -11.60
CA ASP A 59 -38.26 26.24 -11.38
C ASP A 59 -39.09 26.06 -12.67
N ALA A 60 -40.27 25.43 -12.47
CA ALA A 60 -41.54 25.63 -13.19
C ALA A 60 -41.57 25.64 -14.75
N ALA A 61 -42.18 24.58 -15.34
CA ALA A 61 -43.50 24.65 -16.02
C ALA A 61 -43.81 23.46 -16.95
N LYS A 62 -45.08 23.00 -16.94
CA LYS A 62 -45.86 22.34 -18.04
C LYS A 62 -45.30 21.03 -18.63
N GLU A 63 -45.92 19.87 -18.37
CA GLU A 63 -47.18 19.33 -18.94
C GLU A 63 -47.02 18.52 -20.25
N GLN A 64 -47.46 17.24 -20.21
CA GLN A 64 -48.00 16.44 -21.33
C GLN A 64 -47.01 16.06 -22.48
N LEU A 65 -47.13 14.96 -23.26
CA LEU A 65 -48.13 13.88 -23.40
C LEU A 65 -47.49 12.60 -24.05
N HIS A 66 -47.84 11.39 -23.58
CA HIS A 66 -47.95 10.08 -24.29
C HIS A 66 -46.77 9.28 -24.93
N ALA A 67 -47.00 7.95 -24.97
CA ALA A 67 -46.22 6.88 -25.62
C ALA A 67 -46.61 6.68 -27.11
N THR A 68 -45.85 6.03 -28.00
CA THR A 68 -45.65 4.56 -28.12
C THR A 68 -44.54 4.21 -29.17
N PRO A 69 -44.06 2.95 -29.29
CA PRO A 69 -42.83 2.61 -30.03
C PRO A 69 -43.05 2.18 -31.50
N GLY A 70 -42.00 2.24 -32.34
CA GLY A 70 -42.05 1.72 -33.70
C GLY A 70 -40.69 1.52 -34.40
N ALA A 71 -40.49 0.28 -34.89
CA ALA A 71 -39.67 -0.19 -36.03
C ALA A 71 -38.23 0.32 -36.28
N ALA A 72 -37.32 -0.65 -36.47
CA ALA A 72 -36.05 -0.46 -37.16
C ALA A 72 -36.12 -0.95 -38.63
N PRO A 73 -35.26 -0.43 -39.52
CA PRO A 73 -34.78 -1.21 -40.66
C PRO A 73 -33.24 -1.29 -40.73
N SER A 74 -32.77 -2.32 -41.45
CA SER A 74 -31.35 -2.71 -41.59
C SER A 74 -30.66 -2.05 -42.81
N PRO A 75 -29.30 -2.11 -42.93
CA PRO A 75 -28.54 -1.26 -43.85
C PRO A 75 -28.09 -1.96 -45.16
N PRO A 76 -27.55 -1.21 -46.15
CA PRO A 76 -26.77 -1.78 -47.25
C PRO A 76 -25.27 -1.40 -47.22
N ASN A 77 -24.44 -2.44 -47.09
CA ASN A 77 -23.10 -2.71 -47.65
C ASN A 77 -22.16 -1.59 -48.18
N GLY A 78 -20.88 -1.68 -47.76
CA GLY A 78 -19.70 -1.08 -48.39
C GLY A 78 -18.43 -1.34 -47.56
N ALA A 79 -17.59 -2.31 -47.97
CA ALA A 79 -16.37 -2.73 -47.26
C ALA A 79 -15.09 -2.15 -47.93
N PRO A 80 -13.84 -2.48 -47.52
CA PRO A 80 -13.34 -3.06 -46.26
C PRO A 80 -12.22 -2.21 -45.60
N ASN A 81 -11.76 -2.56 -44.39
CA ASN A 81 -10.32 -2.73 -44.08
C ASN A 81 -10.05 -3.20 -42.64
N SER A 82 -9.32 -4.33 -42.54
CA SER A 82 -8.61 -4.95 -41.40
C SER A 82 -9.22 -4.91 -39.97
N PRO A 83 -9.51 -6.08 -39.35
CA PRO A 83 -9.90 -6.14 -37.95
C PRO A 83 -8.69 -5.98 -37.01
N ILE A 84 -8.84 -5.12 -36.00
CA ILE A 84 -7.97 -5.10 -34.82
C ILE A 84 -7.98 -6.50 -34.18
N PRO A 85 -6.83 -7.05 -33.72
CA PRO A 85 -6.80 -8.38 -33.10
C PRO A 85 -7.72 -8.45 -31.88
N ARG A 86 -8.84 -9.17 -32.03
CA ARG A 86 -9.70 -9.51 -30.89
C ARG A 86 -9.00 -10.61 -30.10
N ALA A 87 -8.85 -10.45 -28.80
CA ALA A 87 -8.27 -11.48 -27.94
C ALA A 87 -9.01 -12.82 -28.19
N PRO A 88 -8.30 -13.95 -28.39
CA PRO A 88 -8.93 -15.23 -28.70
C PRO A 88 -10.01 -15.61 -27.70
N ASP A 89 -11.06 -16.33 -28.13
CA ASP A 89 -12.17 -16.68 -27.24
C ASP A 89 -11.74 -17.53 -26.02
N GLN A 90 -10.58 -18.18 -26.07
CA GLN A 90 -9.96 -18.82 -24.90
C GLN A 90 -9.54 -17.82 -23.81
N VAL A 91 -9.10 -16.61 -24.18
CA VAL A 91 -8.77 -15.51 -23.26
C VAL A 91 -10.03 -14.91 -22.65
N LEU A 92 -11.09 -14.74 -23.45
CA LEU A 92 -12.38 -14.26 -22.97
C LEU A 92 -13.06 -15.26 -22.02
N LYS A 93 -12.94 -16.57 -22.29
CA LYS A 93 -13.43 -17.65 -21.41
C LYS A 93 -12.64 -17.82 -20.09
N ARG A 94 -11.44 -17.23 -19.98
CA ARG A 94 -10.65 -17.23 -18.72
C ARG A 94 -10.98 -16.10 -17.75
N ARG A 95 -11.94 -15.21 -18.08
CA ARG A 95 -12.44 -14.20 -17.14
C ARG A 95 -13.29 -14.82 -16.04
N LYS A 96 -12.64 -15.43 -15.03
CA LYS A 96 -13.26 -15.65 -13.73
C LYS A 96 -13.64 -14.29 -13.14
N VAL A 97 -14.93 -14.07 -12.94
CA VAL A 97 -15.39 -13.02 -12.03
C VAL A 97 -14.97 -13.45 -10.63
N VAL A 98 -14.14 -12.67 -9.96
CA VAL A 98 -13.77 -12.91 -8.55
C VAL A 98 -15.07 -12.88 -7.75
N THR A 99 -15.45 -14.04 -7.21
CA THR A 99 -16.71 -14.27 -6.50
C THR A 99 -16.41 -14.90 -5.16
N ALA A 100 -15.91 -14.08 -4.23
CA ALA A 100 -15.72 -14.47 -2.85
C ALA A 100 -17.07 -14.89 -2.24
N THR A 101 -17.10 -16.00 -1.49
CA THR A 101 -18.33 -16.49 -0.85
C THR A 101 -18.23 -16.68 0.68
N PRO A 102 -18.09 -15.60 1.50
CA PRO A 102 -18.09 -15.72 2.96
C PRO A 102 -19.49 -15.53 3.60
N LYS A 103 -19.53 -15.59 4.95
CA LYS A 103 -20.73 -15.40 5.80
C LYS A 103 -21.26 -13.96 5.68
N SER A 104 -22.59 -13.79 5.82
CA SER A 104 -23.34 -12.62 5.28
C SER A 104 -22.70 -11.25 5.53
N ARG A 105 -22.39 -10.90 6.79
CA ARG A 105 -21.90 -9.57 7.16
C ARG A 105 -20.55 -9.19 6.52
N TYR A 106 -19.67 -10.16 6.28
CA TYR A 106 -18.41 -9.93 5.57
C TYR A 106 -18.64 -9.51 4.11
N LYS A 107 -19.65 -10.11 3.45
CA LYS A 107 -19.91 -9.85 2.02
C LYS A 107 -20.34 -8.42 1.77
N ASP A 108 -21.28 -7.91 2.55
CA ASP A 108 -21.87 -6.59 2.31
C ASP A 108 -20.82 -5.49 2.54
N GLU A 109 -19.98 -5.65 3.56
CA GLU A 109 -18.92 -4.71 3.91
C GLU A 109 -17.74 -4.76 2.92
N ALA A 110 -17.26 -5.96 2.57
CA ALA A 110 -16.27 -6.14 1.50
C ALA A 110 -16.78 -5.59 0.15
N ALA A 111 -18.05 -5.81 -0.19
CA ALA A 111 -18.65 -5.26 -1.40
C ALA A 111 -18.76 -3.73 -1.37
N ARG A 112 -19.01 -3.13 -0.20
CA ARG A 112 -19.01 -1.67 -0.01
C ARG A 112 -17.62 -1.09 -0.28
N GLN A 113 -16.59 -1.61 0.39
CA GLN A 113 -15.20 -1.15 0.20
C GLN A 113 -14.71 -1.36 -1.23
N LEU A 114 -14.93 -2.56 -1.79
CA LEU A 114 -14.60 -2.87 -3.19
C LEU A 114 -15.30 -1.91 -4.17
N THR A 115 -16.56 -1.55 -3.91
CA THR A 115 -17.30 -0.58 -4.75
C THR A 115 -16.71 0.82 -4.64
N ALA A 116 -16.29 1.25 -3.44
CA ALA A 116 -15.67 2.55 -3.21
C ALA A 116 -14.29 2.65 -3.90
N LEU A 117 -13.42 1.65 -3.68
CA LEU A 117 -12.13 1.53 -4.35
C LEU A 117 -12.27 1.55 -5.88
N ASN A 118 -13.21 0.77 -6.43
CA ASN A 118 -13.44 0.73 -7.88
C ASN A 118 -13.92 2.09 -8.42
N ARG A 119 -14.73 2.83 -7.64
CA ARG A 119 -15.17 4.18 -8.00
C ARG A 119 -13.99 5.16 -8.01
N ALA A 120 -13.12 5.10 -7.00
CA ALA A 120 -11.95 5.96 -6.89
C ALA A 120 -10.95 5.69 -8.04
N PHE A 121 -10.60 4.42 -8.28
CA PHE A 121 -9.73 4.02 -9.38
C PHE A 121 -10.26 4.51 -10.75
N VAL A 122 -11.57 4.32 -11.03
CA VAL A 122 -12.19 4.79 -12.27
C VAL A 122 -12.30 6.32 -12.36
N ALA A 123 -12.34 7.04 -11.23
CA ALA A 123 -12.28 8.50 -11.22
C ALA A 123 -10.86 8.99 -11.57
N ASN A 124 -9.83 8.40 -10.96
CA ASN A 124 -8.43 8.75 -11.18
C ASN A 124 -7.98 8.47 -12.62
N LEU A 125 -8.35 7.32 -13.21
CA LEU A 125 -8.09 7.03 -14.63
C LEU A 125 -8.72 8.09 -15.57
N LYS A 126 -9.94 8.55 -15.28
CA LYS A 126 -10.60 9.57 -16.10
C LYS A 126 -9.93 10.94 -15.98
N ASP A 127 -9.47 11.29 -14.78
CA ASP A 127 -8.71 12.51 -14.53
C ASP A 127 -7.38 12.48 -15.30
N SER A 128 -6.64 11.36 -15.25
CA SER A 128 -5.41 11.16 -16.01
C SER A 128 -5.63 11.32 -17.51
N TRP A 129 -6.60 10.61 -18.10
CA TRP A 129 -6.95 10.74 -19.52
C TRP A 129 -7.41 12.14 -19.93
N SER A 130 -7.90 12.96 -18.99
CA SER A 130 -8.28 14.35 -19.26
C SER A 130 -7.10 15.31 -19.28
N LYS A 131 -6.03 14.99 -18.54
CA LYS A 131 -4.80 15.78 -18.40
C LYS A 131 -3.72 15.37 -19.40
N ASN A 132 -3.64 14.07 -19.72
CA ASN A 132 -2.65 13.50 -20.62
C ASN A 132 -3.32 12.62 -21.68
N MET A 133 -3.69 13.22 -22.82
CA MET A 133 -4.33 12.51 -23.93
C MET A 133 -3.39 11.52 -24.67
N GLU A 134 -2.09 11.51 -24.36
CA GLU A 134 -1.10 10.60 -24.96
C GLU A 134 -0.90 9.31 -24.14
N GLU A 135 -1.57 9.14 -22.99
CA GLU A 135 -1.55 7.89 -22.24
C GLU A 135 -1.99 6.70 -23.11
N SER A 136 -1.05 5.77 -23.31
CA SER A 136 -1.30 4.56 -24.07
C SER A 136 -2.34 3.69 -23.36
N TRP A 137 -3.28 3.15 -24.14
CA TRP A 137 -4.22 2.12 -23.68
C TRP A 137 -3.51 0.94 -22.97
N VAL A 138 -2.26 0.66 -23.33
CA VAL A 138 -1.44 -0.38 -22.69
C VAL A 138 -1.18 -0.05 -21.22
N GLU A 139 -0.80 1.19 -20.89
CA GLU A 139 -0.48 1.60 -19.52
C GLU A 139 -1.72 1.58 -18.62
N SER A 140 -2.85 2.16 -19.06
CA SER A 140 -4.10 2.09 -18.28
C SER A 140 -4.59 0.64 -18.10
N MET A 141 -4.24 -0.28 -19.01
CA MET A 141 -4.53 -1.71 -18.83
C MET A 141 -3.55 -2.42 -17.90
N LYS A 142 -2.25 -2.07 -17.90
CA LYS A 142 -1.30 -2.52 -16.88
C LYS A 142 -1.77 -2.05 -15.50
N GLU A 143 -2.13 -0.78 -15.33
CA GLU A 143 -2.65 -0.24 -14.07
C GLU A 143 -3.91 -0.97 -13.61
N TYR A 144 -4.86 -1.24 -14.51
CA TYR A 144 -6.05 -2.03 -14.19
C TYR A 144 -5.70 -3.45 -13.73
N LEU A 145 -4.75 -4.12 -14.40
CA LEU A 145 -4.31 -5.46 -14.01
C LEU A 145 -3.60 -5.45 -12.65
N ARG A 146 -2.76 -4.44 -12.39
CA ARG A 146 -2.06 -4.25 -11.13
C ARG A 146 -3.04 -3.98 -9.99
N TYR A 147 -3.98 -3.07 -10.20
CA TYR A 147 -5.09 -2.78 -9.28
C TYR A 147 -5.95 -4.03 -9.00
N ALA A 148 -6.22 -4.85 -10.01
CA ALA A 148 -6.94 -6.11 -9.84
C ALA A 148 -6.13 -7.15 -9.04
N GLN A 149 -4.80 -7.20 -9.17
CA GLN A 149 -3.94 -7.99 -8.28
C GLN A 149 -4.05 -7.48 -6.83
N VAL A 150 -3.93 -6.16 -6.58
CA VAL A 150 -4.06 -5.58 -5.23
C VAL A 150 -5.38 -5.97 -4.58
N LEU A 151 -6.49 -5.93 -5.33
CA LEU A 151 -7.81 -6.35 -4.83
C LEU A 151 -7.92 -7.86 -4.56
N ASP A 152 -7.27 -8.71 -5.36
CA ASP A 152 -7.27 -10.16 -5.17
C ASP A 152 -6.36 -10.57 -4.00
N ASP A 153 -5.23 -9.90 -3.82
CA ASP A 153 -4.42 -10.03 -2.61
C ASP A 153 -5.25 -9.56 -1.39
N LEU A 154 -5.89 -8.39 -1.46
CA LEU A 154 -6.64 -7.77 -0.35
C LEU A 154 -7.93 -8.51 0.05
N PHE A 155 -8.69 -9.07 -0.91
CA PHE A 155 -10.02 -9.66 -0.69
C PHE A 155 -10.22 -11.09 -1.24
N GLY A 156 -9.23 -11.67 -1.93
CA GLY A 156 -9.34 -13.00 -2.56
C GLY A 156 -9.35 -14.18 -1.58
N GLY A 157 -8.96 -13.95 -0.32
CA GLY A 157 -8.98 -14.97 0.74
C GLY A 157 -7.90 -16.03 0.58
N HIS A 158 -6.74 -15.67 0.01
CA HIS A 158 -5.61 -16.58 -0.16
C HIS A 158 -5.02 -16.97 1.20
N SER A 159 -5.32 -18.18 1.67
CA SER A 159 -4.80 -18.71 2.93
C SER A 159 -3.58 -19.62 2.75
N GLY A 160 -2.68 -19.59 3.73
CA GLY A 160 -1.45 -20.36 3.78
C GLY A 160 -0.90 -20.57 5.19
N HIS A 161 0.33 -21.05 5.28
CA HIS A 161 1.12 -21.13 6.51
C HIS A 161 2.03 -19.91 6.62
N VAL A 162 2.23 -19.42 7.85
CA VAL A 162 3.25 -18.42 8.17
C VAL A 162 4.58 -19.13 8.37
N LEU A 163 5.61 -18.69 7.65
CA LEU A 163 7.00 -19.05 7.89
C LEU A 163 7.77 -17.80 8.35
N THR A 164 8.56 -17.91 9.41
CA THR A 164 9.41 -16.84 9.94
C THR A 164 10.89 -17.23 9.84
N PHE A 165 11.77 -16.22 9.76
CA PHE A 165 13.22 -16.39 9.75
C PHE A 165 13.93 -15.10 10.23
N GLY A 166 15.15 -15.25 10.72
CA GLY A 166 15.95 -14.18 11.35
C GLY A 166 16.21 -14.43 12.83
N SER A 167 16.34 -13.35 13.61
CA SER A 167 16.41 -13.38 15.08
C SER A 167 15.01 -13.44 15.70
N GLY A 168 14.91 -14.19 16.80
CA GLY A 168 13.78 -14.32 17.71
C GLY A 168 14.15 -14.01 19.16
N ASP A 169 15.18 -13.20 19.41
CA ASP A 169 15.69 -12.88 20.76
C ASP A 169 14.63 -12.26 21.69
N CYS A 170 13.56 -11.67 21.13
CA CYS A 170 12.40 -11.15 21.85
C CYS A 170 11.10 -11.91 21.50
N GLY A 171 11.20 -13.17 21.07
CA GLY A 171 10.08 -14.03 20.72
C GLY A 171 9.45 -13.78 19.34
N GLN A 172 9.93 -12.80 18.56
CA GLN A 172 9.32 -12.35 17.29
C GLN A 172 9.24 -13.41 16.17
N LEU A 173 9.94 -14.54 16.28
CA LEU A 173 9.75 -15.65 15.34
C LEU A 173 8.50 -16.50 15.63
N GLY A 174 7.96 -16.43 16.85
CA GLY A 174 6.75 -17.15 17.26
C GLY A 174 6.93 -18.66 17.43
N HIS A 175 8.17 -19.12 17.57
CA HIS A 175 8.51 -20.55 17.67
C HIS A 175 8.55 -21.08 19.11
N GLY A 176 8.85 -20.23 20.09
CA GLY A 176 9.13 -20.60 21.48
C GLY A 176 10.42 -19.95 21.97
N VAL A 177 10.95 -20.46 23.10
CA VAL A 177 12.13 -19.91 23.80
C VAL A 177 13.28 -20.92 23.96
N ALA A 178 13.26 -22.04 23.23
CA ALA A 178 14.39 -22.96 23.19
C ALA A 178 15.52 -22.36 22.35
N ASP A 179 16.78 -22.75 22.60
CA ASP A 179 17.95 -22.25 21.86
C ASP A 179 17.81 -22.43 20.33
N GLU A 180 17.17 -23.53 19.89
CA GLU A 180 16.88 -23.80 18.46
C GLU A 180 15.75 -22.93 17.86
N ASP A 181 14.99 -22.24 18.71
CA ASP A 181 13.86 -21.37 18.33
C ASP A 181 14.23 -19.88 18.30
N LEU A 182 15.29 -19.47 19.01
CA LEU A 182 15.79 -18.08 19.04
C LEU A 182 16.38 -17.59 17.71
N MET A 183 16.88 -18.49 16.86
CA MET A 183 17.42 -18.15 15.54
C MET A 183 16.86 -19.07 14.45
N ALA A 184 16.42 -18.50 13.35
CA ALA A 184 15.87 -19.23 12.20
C ALA A 184 16.64 -18.86 10.91
N PRO A 185 17.68 -19.62 10.52
CA PRO A 185 18.53 -19.31 9.36
C PRO A 185 17.82 -19.44 7.99
N PHE A 186 16.68 -20.12 7.96
CA PHE A 186 15.84 -20.39 6.79
C PHE A 186 14.36 -20.31 7.19
N PRO A 187 13.42 -20.07 6.25
CA PRO A 187 11.99 -20.01 6.57
C PRO A 187 11.48 -21.26 7.29
N ARG A 188 10.96 -21.09 8.52
CA ARG A 188 10.40 -22.16 9.36
C ARG A 188 8.93 -21.89 9.67
N VAL A 189 8.06 -22.89 9.48
CA VAL A 189 6.62 -22.76 9.80
C VAL A 189 6.40 -22.47 11.28
N VAL A 190 5.60 -21.44 11.56
CA VAL A 190 5.11 -21.10 12.91
C VAL A 190 4.05 -22.13 13.34
N ARG A 191 4.49 -23.16 14.08
CA ARG A 191 3.70 -24.38 14.35
C ARG A 191 2.36 -24.11 15.05
N SER A 192 2.30 -23.15 15.97
CA SER A 192 1.08 -22.74 16.68
C SER A 192 -0.03 -22.22 15.74
N LEU A 193 0.35 -21.55 14.65
CA LEU A 193 -0.59 -21.03 13.65
C LEU A 193 -0.97 -22.05 12.57
N SER A 194 -0.30 -23.20 12.48
CA SER A 194 -0.47 -24.18 11.37
C SER A 194 -1.89 -24.74 11.19
N LYS A 195 -2.74 -24.65 12.21
CA LYS A 195 -4.14 -25.10 12.18
C LYS A 195 -5.14 -23.99 11.83
N LEU A 196 -4.67 -22.76 11.64
CA LEU A 196 -5.49 -21.60 11.31
C LEU A 196 -5.35 -21.27 9.83
N GLU A 197 -6.43 -20.81 9.20
CA GLU A 197 -6.40 -20.30 7.84
C GLU A 197 -5.85 -18.86 7.85
N ILE A 198 -4.53 -18.69 7.90
CA ILE A 198 -3.91 -17.36 7.89
C ILE A 198 -3.96 -16.74 6.49
N VAL A 199 -4.43 -15.50 6.37
CA VAL A 199 -4.55 -14.72 5.13
C VAL A 199 -3.64 -13.47 5.09
N ARG A 200 -3.09 -13.05 6.24
CA ARG A 200 -2.06 -12.00 6.35
C ARG A 200 -1.02 -12.38 7.38
N VAL A 201 0.20 -11.91 7.15
CA VAL A 201 1.23 -11.71 8.16
C VAL A 201 1.66 -10.24 8.15
N ALA A 202 2.28 -9.77 9.23
CA ALA A 202 2.98 -8.48 9.29
C ALA A 202 4.11 -8.56 10.31
N CYS A 203 5.16 -7.76 10.09
CA CYS A 203 6.31 -7.64 10.97
C CYS A 203 6.43 -6.20 11.45
N GLY A 204 6.62 -5.99 12.76
CA GLY A 204 7.06 -4.72 13.34
C GLY A 204 8.55 -4.76 13.66
N GLY A 205 9.02 -3.84 14.51
CA GLY A 205 10.42 -3.83 14.97
C GLY A 205 10.84 -5.15 15.62
N LEU A 206 10.24 -5.47 16.79
CA LEU A 206 10.52 -6.66 17.60
C LEU A 206 9.27 -7.50 17.91
N HIS A 207 8.23 -7.38 17.10
CA HIS A 207 7.00 -8.17 17.20
C HIS A 207 6.47 -8.51 15.81
N SER A 208 5.52 -9.45 15.74
CA SER A 208 4.83 -9.80 14.49
C SER A 208 3.36 -10.10 14.76
N ALA A 209 2.59 -10.15 13.67
CA ALA A 209 1.17 -10.47 13.74
C ALA A 209 0.68 -11.26 12.52
N ALA A 210 -0.50 -11.87 12.67
CA ALA A 210 -1.19 -12.58 11.62
C ALA A 210 -2.71 -12.37 11.70
N ILE A 211 -3.39 -12.45 10.55
CA ILE A 211 -4.86 -12.37 10.46
C ILE A 211 -5.41 -13.67 9.89
N THR A 212 -6.43 -14.25 10.52
CA THR A 212 -7.14 -15.45 10.02
C THR A 212 -8.17 -15.07 8.95
N ALA A 213 -8.63 -16.03 8.15
CA ALA A 213 -9.72 -15.85 7.19
C ALA A 213 -11.06 -15.43 7.83
N ALA A 214 -11.19 -15.57 9.16
CA ALA A 214 -12.33 -15.05 9.92
C ALA A 214 -12.16 -13.57 10.35
N GLY A 215 -10.99 -12.96 10.12
CA GLY A 215 -10.65 -11.61 10.56
C GLY A 215 -10.08 -11.51 11.98
N GLU A 216 -9.70 -12.63 12.60
CA GLU A 216 -9.12 -12.63 13.94
C GLU A 216 -7.64 -12.27 13.90
N VAL A 217 -7.20 -11.43 14.83
CA VAL A 217 -5.80 -10.98 14.97
C VAL A 217 -5.06 -11.85 15.98
N TYR A 218 -3.87 -12.32 15.60
CA TYR A 218 -2.92 -13.01 16.46
C TYR A 218 -1.60 -12.23 16.48
N THR A 219 -0.97 -12.09 17.66
CA THR A 219 0.27 -11.31 17.86
C THR A 219 1.27 -12.08 18.73
N TRP A 220 2.56 -11.78 18.56
CA TRP A 220 3.67 -12.31 19.35
C TRP A 220 4.94 -11.44 19.20
N GLY A 221 5.94 -11.68 20.05
CA GLY A 221 7.15 -10.86 20.20
C GLY A 221 7.03 -9.84 21.33
N CYS A 222 8.00 -8.92 21.42
CA CYS A 222 8.21 -8.03 22.57
C CYS A 222 6.94 -7.26 23.02
N ASN A 223 6.61 -7.35 24.32
CA ASN A 223 5.47 -6.67 24.94
C ASN A 223 5.84 -5.60 25.98
N ASP A 224 7.12 -5.24 26.14
CA ASP A 224 7.57 -4.19 27.08
C ASP A 224 6.79 -2.88 26.92
N ASP A 225 6.46 -2.53 25.67
CA ASP A 225 5.70 -1.34 25.30
C ASP A 225 4.19 -1.59 25.07
N GLY A 226 3.71 -2.82 25.30
CA GLY A 226 2.31 -3.20 25.04
C GLY A 226 2.03 -3.52 23.56
N ALA A 227 3.07 -3.64 22.74
CA ALA A 227 2.98 -3.71 21.27
C ALA A 227 2.18 -4.92 20.74
N ILE A 228 2.04 -6.01 21.50
CA ILE A 228 1.21 -7.17 21.07
C ILE A 228 -0.26 -7.06 21.47
N GLY A 229 -0.66 -6.05 22.27
CA GLY A 229 -2.08 -5.70 22.50
C GLY A 229 -2.88 -6.67 23.39
N ARG A 230 -2.19 -7.61 24.06
CA ARG A 230 -2.78 -8.68 24.86
C ARG A 230 -1.86 -9.05 26.03
N ASP A 231 -2.44 -9.78 26.99
CA ASP A 231 -1.71 -10.42 28.07
C ASP A 231 -1.29 -11.86 27.67
N GLY A 232 -0.55 -12.54 28.56
CA GLY A 232 -0.11 -13.93 28.39
C GLY A 232 1.30 -14.04 27.81
N ASP A 233 1.67 -15.25 27.35
CA ASP A 233 2.99 -15.52 26.77
C ASP A 233 3.17 -14.75 25.46
N GLU A 234 4.29 -14.04 25.36
CA GLU A 234 4.64 -13.18 24.22
C GLU A 234 5.41 -13.96 23.14
N ASN A 235 6.06 -15.08 23.49
CA ASN A 235 6.94 -15.85 22.60
C ASN A 235 6.18 -16.78 21.64
N VAL A 236 4.88 -16.92 21.83
CA VAL A 236 3.99 -17.73 20.99
C VAL A 236 2.79 -16.91 20.50
N PRO A 237 2.39 -17.07 19.23
CA PRO A 237 1.17 -16.47 18.69
C PRO A 237 -0.07 -16.80 19.50
N ALA A 238 -0.78 -15.77 19.97
CA ALA A 238 -2.10 -15.88 20.59
C ALA A 238 -3.02 -14.74 20.14
N LYS A 239 -4.33 -14.97 20.27
CA LYS A 239 -5.39 -14.06 19.81
C LYS A 239 -5.40 -12.77 20.63
N VAL A 240 -5.68 -11.65 19.95
CA VAL A 240 -5.95 -10.34 20.58
C VAL A 240 -7.45 -10.13 20.71
N ASP A 241 -7.90 -9.77 21.91
CA ASP A 241 -9.28 -9.40 22.21
C ASP A 241 -9.44 -7.87 22.31
N GLY A 242 -10.65 -7.36 22.05
CA GLY A 242 -10.99 -5.94 22.23
C GLY A 242 -11.47 -5.20 20.97
N PHE A 243 -11.54 -5.88 19.81
CA PHE A 243 -12.02 -5.32 18.54
C PHE A 243 -13.54 -5.11 18.48
N GLY A 244 -14.03 -4.20 19.33
CA GLY A 244 -15.42 -3.73 19.37
C GLY A 244 -16.45 -4.78 19.84
N PRO A 245 -17.71 -4.37 20.04
CA PRO A 245 -18.78 -5.26 20.53
C PRO A 245 -19.31 -6.24 19.47
N GLN A 246 -18.60 -6.44 18.36
CA GLN A 246 -19.16 -7.01 17.13
C GLN A 246 -18.17 -7.80 16.26
N GLU A 247 -17.03 -8.22 16.82
CA GLU A 247 -15.94 -8.94 16.13
C GLU A 247 -15.52 -8.24 14.83
N ALA A 248 -14.90 -7.06 14.96
CA ALA A 248 -14.47 -6.32 13.79
C ALA A 248 -13.43 -7.12 12.99
N VAL A 249 -13.76 -7.44 11.74
CA VAL A 249 -12.94 -8.27 10.85
C VAL A 249 -11.69 -7.49 10.45
N ALA A 250 -10.51 -7.88 10.93
CA ALA A 250 -9.26 -7.26 10.50
C ALA A 250 -8.99 -7.52 9.00
N LEU A 251 -8.48 -6.50 8.30
CA LEU A 251 -8.15 -6.54 6.87
C LEU A 251 -6.63 -6.43 6.64
N GLN A 252 -5.98 -5.58 7.43
CA GLN A 252 -4.55 -5.33 7.46
C GLN A 252 -4.11 -5.08 8.90
N ILE A 253 -2.86 -5.45 9.20
CA ILE A 253 -2.17 -5.17 10.44
C ILE A 253 -0.75 -4.73 10.09
N VAL A 254 -0.22 -3.72 10.79
CA VAL A 254 1.18 -3.25 10.63
C VAL A 254 1.74 -2.91 12.00
N GLY A 255 2.98 -3.32 12.26
CA GLY A 255 3.73 -2.95 13.46
C GLY A 255 4.68 -1.80 13.18
N GLY A 256 4.73 -0.81 14.08
CA GLY A 256 5.87 0.08 14.21
C GLY A 256 6.97 -0.56 15.06
N ASP A 257 7.82 0.26 15.68
CA ASP A 257 8.83 -0.23 16.62
C ASP A 257 8.18 -0.72 17.93
N CYS A 258 7.27 0.08 18.49
CA CYS A 258 6.70 -0.08 19.84
C CYS A 258 5.15 -0.09 19.87
N HIS A 259 4.50 -0.05 18.70
CA HIS A 259 3.05 -0.02 18.55
C HIS A 259 2.57 -0.89 17.37
N THR A 260 1.28 -1.20 17.35
CA THR A 260 0.61 -1.89 16.23
C THR A 260 -0.66 -1.14 15.85
N SER A 261 -0.96 -1.13 14.55
CA SER A 261 -2.17 -0.58 13.97
C SER A 261 -2.92 -1.62 13.13
N VAL A 262 -4.24 -1.66 13.24
CA VAL A 262 -5.15 -2.55 12.49
C VAL A 262 -6.22 -1.75 11.77
N VAL A 263 -6.43 -2.08 10.49
CA VAL A 263 -7.58 -1.61 9.71
C VAL A 263 -8.60 -2.73 9.65
N THR A 264 -9.86 -2.44 10.00
CA THR A 264 -10.97 -3.38 9.88
C THR A 264 -11.61 -3.31 8.50
N LEU A 265 -12.36 -4.34 8.11
CA LEU A 265 -13.12 -4.36 6.85
C LEU A 265 -14.12 -3.19 6.76
N ALA A 266 -14.63 -2.71 7.89
CA ALA A 266 -15.48 -1.52 7.96
C ALA A 266 -14.73 -0.20 7.68
N GLY A 267 -13.39 -0.22 7.68
CA GLY A 267 -12.53 0.95 7.55
C GLY A 267 -12.31 1.72 8.84
N GLU A 268 -12.55 1.07 9.99
CA GLU A 268 -12.15 1.54 11.32
C GLU A 268 -10.66 1.29 11.55
N VAL A 269 -10.01 2.11 12.36
CA VAL A 269 -8.61 1.95 12.74
C VAL A 269 -8.48 1.75 14.25
N TYR A 270 -7.81 0.66 14.64
CA TYR A 270 -7.48 0.37 16.03
C TYR A 270 -5.96 0.42 16.21
N THR A 271 -5.47 1.05 17.27
CA THR A 271 -4.05 1.12 17.63
C THR A 271 -3.80 0.68 19.06
N TRP A 272 -2.58 0.23 19.37
CA TRP A 272 -2.12 -0.08 20.73
C TRP A 272 -0.59 -0.12 20.79
N GLY A 273 -0.04 -0.14 22.01
CA GLY A 273 1.38 0.03 22.31
C GLY A 273 1.72 1.46 22.72
N CYS A 274 2.90 1.95 22.35
CA CYS A 274 3.29 3.36 22.51
C CYS A 274 4.27 3.83 21.43
N TYR A 275 4.36 5.14 21.26
CA TYR A 275 5.44 5.85 20.58
C TYR A 275 6.52 6.24 21.59
N ARG A 276 7.75 6.47 21.12
CA ARG A 276 8.86 6.98 21.94
C ARG A 276 9.39 8.28 21.37
N ASP A 277 9.55 9.28 22.23
CA ASP A 277 10.29 10.49 21.86
C ASP A 277 11.81 10.30 21.96
N LYS A 278 12.56 11.32 21.52
CA LYS A 278 14.05 11.29 21.55
C LYS A 278 14.63 11.31 22.97
N GLU A 279 13.83 11.64 23.98
CA GLU A 279 14.17 11.53 25.39
C GLU A 279 13.76 10.16 25.99
N GLY A 280 13.15 9.28 25.20
CA GLY A 280 12.69 7.94 25.58
C GLY A 280 11.35 7.90 26.32
N LYS A 281 10.66 9.03 26.47
CA LYS A 281 9.35 9.08 27.16
C LYS A 281 8.29 8.47 26.23
N GLN A 282 7.39 7.71 26.84
CA GLN A 282 6.32 7.02 26.11
C GLN A 282 5.15 7.96 25.83
N TRP A 283 4.54 7.80 24.66
CA TRP A 283 3.30 8.45 24.25
C TRP A 283 2.34 7.41 23.67
N CYS A 284 1.03 7.58 23.74
CA CYS A 284 0.10 6.64 23.09
C CYS A 284 -1.20 7.31 22.61
N ASP A 285 -1.89 6.64 21.70
CA ASP A 285 -3.25 7.00 21.33
C ASP A 285 -4.19 6.70 22.50
N ALA A 286 -4.84 7.74 23.02
CA ALA A 286 -5.62 7.70 24.26
C ALA A 286 -6.80 8.70 24.20
N PRO A 287 -7.75 8.66 25.16
CA PRO A 287 -8.91 9.57 25.17
C PRO A 287 -8.64 10.94 25.82
N SER A 288 -7.45 11.17 26.39
CA SER A 288 -7.05 12.45 26.99
C SER A 288 -5.53 12.63 26.96
N ALA A 289 -5.06 13.87 27.08
CA ALA A 289 -3.63 14.20 27.12
C ALA A 289 -2.90 13.56 28.31
N GLU A 290 -3.56 13.47 29.48
CA GLU A 290 -3.05 12.77 30.67
C GLU A 290 -2.87 11.27 30.43
N ALA A 291 -3.82 10.64 29.73
CA ALA A 291 -3.73 9.22 29.38
C ALA A 291 -2.76 8.93 28.23
N ALA A 292 -2.38 9.96 27.46
CA ALA A 292 -1.52 9.84 26.28
C ALA A 292 -0.01 10.00 26.57
N PHE A 293 0.39 10.46 27.75
CA PHE A 293 1.79 10.81 28.04
C PHE A 293 2.37 10.05 29.24
N LYS A 294 3.58 9.50 29.08
CA LYS A 294 4.23 8.56 30.02
C LYS A 294 3.37 7.34 30.32
N GLN A 295 2.60 6.91 29.33
CA GLN A 295 1.70 5.76 29.37
C GLN A 295 1.91 4.94 28.11
N LYS A 296 1.44 3.69 28.16
CA LYS A 296 1.21 2.84 26.99
C LYS A 296 -0.25 2.44 26.93
N GLN A 297 -0.75 2.15 25.74
CA GLN A 297 -2.10 1.66 25.50
C GLN A 297 -2.05 0.14 25.25
N PRO A 298 -2.12 -0.74 26.26
CA PRO A 298 -1.77 -2.17 26.13
C PRO A 298 -2.85 -3.03 25.45
N ARG A 299 -3.96 -2.43 24.98
CA ARG A 299 -5.12 -3.11 24.38
C ARG A 299 -5.64 -2.29 23.19
N PRO A 300 -6.34 -2.87 22.20
CA PRO A 300 -6.84 -2.13 21.05
C PRO A 300 -7.68 -0.89 21.41
N TYR A 301 -7.32 0.27 20.87
CA TYR A 301 -8.00 1.55 21.03
C TYR A 301 -8.49 2.09 19.68
N LEU A 302 -9.78 2.46 19.60
CA LEU A 302 -10.42 2.90 18.36
C LEU A 302 -10.17 4.39 18.07
N ILE A 303 -9.55 4.68 16.92
CA ILE A 303 -9.34 6.03 16.41
C ILE A 303 -10.61 6.55 15.72
N LYS A 304 -11.53 7.07 16.53
CA LYS A 304 -12.91 7.46 16.13
C LYS A 304 -13.01 8.58 15.08
N SER A 305 -11.94 9.32 14.81
CA SER A 305 -11.88 10.40 13.82
C SER A 305 -11.65 9.89 12.38
N LEU A 306 -11.36 8.61 12.20
CA LEU A 306 -11.13 7.96 10.92
C LEU A 306 -12.30 7.07 10.52
N ASP A 307 -12.61 7.07 9.22
CA ASP A 307 -13.60 6.20 8.58
C ASP A 307 -13.15 5.93 7.13
N ASN A 308 -13.65 4.85 6.52
CA ASN A 308 -13.35 4.45 5.14
C ASN A 308 -11.85 4.19 4.86
N VAL A 309 -11.06 3.88 5.90
CA VAL A 309 -9.66 3.46 5.76
C VAL A 309 -9.59 2.10 5.07
N VAL A 310 -8.56 1.90 4.25
CA VAL A 310 -8.28 0.62 3.55
C VAL A 310 -6.84 0.18 3.71
N ASP A 311 -5.98 1.05 4.23
CA ASP A 311 -4.54 0.90 4.22
C ASP A 311 -3.91 1.74 5.34
N VAL A 312 -2.97 1.16 6.10
CA VAL A 312 -2.23 1.77 7.20
C VAL A 312 -0.74 1.42 7.10
N ARG A 313 0.12 2.35 7.53
CA ARG A 313 1.57 2.15 7.69
C ARG A 313 2.05 2.80 8.98
N CYS A 314 3.09 2.23 9.59
CA CYS A 314 3.64 2.66 10.88
C CYS A 314 5.15 2.93 10.74
N GLY A 315 5.58 4.15 11.07
CA GLY A 315 6.99 4.43 11.34
C GLY A 315 7.36 4.03 12.78
N SER A 316 8.49 4.52 13.29
CA SER A 316 8.92 4.24 14.67
C SER A 316 7.97 4.83 15.72
N SER A 317 7.47 6.05 15.48
CA SER A 317 6.65 6.82 16.42
C SER A 317 5.46 7.55 15.77
N PHE A 318 5.06 7.14 14.56
CA PHE A 318 3.95 7.75 13.82
C PHE A 318 3.22 6.77 12.91
N ASN A 319 2.07 7.18 12.39
CA ASN A 319 1.20 6.42 11.51
C ASN A 319 0.78 7.24 10.28
N LEU A 320 0.60 6.53 9.17
CA LEU A 320 -0.08 7.00 7.97
C LEU A 320 -1.30 6.10 7.72
N VAL A 321 -2.42 6.68 7.32
CA VAL A 321 -3.57 5.91 6.80
C VAL A 321 -4.04 6.47 5.48
N ARG A 322 -4.53 5.59 4.61
CA ARG A 322 -5.15 5.93 3.34
C ARG A 322 -6.59 5.41 3.29
N THR A 323 -7.49 6.29 2.86
CA THR A 323 -8.91 5.98 2.68
C THR A 323 -9.21 5.40 1.29
N ASN A 324 -10.38 4.77 1.12
CA ASN A 324 -10.80 4.14 -0.14
C ASN A 324 -10.94 5.10 -1.34
N ASN A 325 -10.92 6.40 -1.12
CA ASN A 325 -10.83 7.45 -2.14
C ASN A 325 -9.42 8.09 -2.27
N GLY A 326 -8.40 7.48 -1.67
CA GLY A 326 -6.99 7.84 -1.78
C GLY A 326 -6.54 8.99 -0.89
N LEU A 327 -7.37 9.51 0.00
CA LEU A 327 -6.99 10.60 0.91
C LEU A 327 -6.12 10.07 2.04
N VAL A 328 -5.07 10.82 2.39
CA VAL A 328 -4.09 10.41 3.42
C VAL A 328 -4.23 11.26 4.68
N PHE A 329 -4.13 10.60 5.84
CA PHE A 329 -4.04 11.23 7.15
C PHE A 329 -2.82 10.72 7.93
N SER A 330 -2.29 11.54 8.84
CA SER A 330 -1.11 11.23 9.65
C SER A 330 -1.26 11.69 11.12
N TRP A 331 -0.73 10.90 12.04
CA TRP A 331 -0.63 11.23 13.48
C TRP A 331 0.51 10.48 14.16
N GLY A 332 0.89 10.95 15.35
CA GLY A 332 2.02 10.45 16.14
C GLY A 332 3.00 11.58 16.47
N LEU A 333 4.24 11.23 16.77
CA LEU A 333 5.31 12.21 16.95
C LEU A 333 5.84 12.62 15.56
N GLY A 334 6.11 13.93 15.39
CA GLY A 334 6.34 14.53 14.07
C GLY A 334 7.36 15.67 14.06
N GLU A 335 8.39 15.59 14.90
CA GLU A 335 9.35 16.68 15.14
C GLU A 335 10.17 17.08 13.90
N ILE A 336 10.30 16.21 12.90
CA ILE A 336 11.16 16.41 11.73
C ILE A 336 10.40 16.34 10.40
N GLY A 337 9.07 16.39 10.47
CA GLY A 337 8.18 16.49 9.31
C GLY A 337 7.79 15.16 8.67
N GLU A 338 8.05 14.04 9.35
CA GLU A 338 7.60 12.70 8.93
C GLU A 338 6.07 12.61 8.77
N LEU A 339 5.29 13.47 9.42
CA LEU A 339 3.84 13.53 9.26
C LEU A 339 3.36 14.17 7.93
N GLY A 340 4.24 14.79 7.13
CA GLY A 340 3.87 15.42 5.85
C GLY A 340 2.87 16.58 5.99
N ARG A 341 2.99 17.34 7.08
CA ARG A 341 2.18 18.52 7.41
C ARG A 341 3.01 19.47 8.29
N GLU A 342 2.50 20.68 8.51
CA GLU A 342 3.19 21.72 9.29
C GLU A 342 3.64 21.18 10.65
N VAL A 343 4.90 21.48 11.01
CA VAL A 343 5.51 21.11 12.29
C VAL A 343 5.39 22.31 13.23
N ASP A 344 4.57 22.18 14.27
CA ASP A 344 4.36 23.28 15.20
C ASP A 344 5.63 23.67 15.98
N ALA A 345 6.15 24.87 15.74
CA ALA A 345 7.36 25.36 16.40
C ALA A 345 7.24 25.52 17.93
N GLU A 346 6.02 25.59 18.47
CA GLU A 346 5.76 25.67 19.93
C GLU A 346 5.57 24.31 20.62
N MET A 347 5.75 23.19 19.91
CA MET A 347 5.57 21.82 20.44
C MET A 347 6.38 21.55 21.72
N LYS A 348 7.49 22.27 21.90
CA LYS A 348 8.36 22.24 23.08
C LYS A 348 8.42 23.62 23.75
N ASP A 349 8.58 23.62 25.07
CA ASP A 349 8.76 24.83 25.88
C ASP A 349 10.21 25.37 25.79
N SER A 350 10.51 26.45 26.50
CA SER A 350 11.85 27.06 26.52
C SER A 350 12.94 26.20 27.19
N LYS A 351 12.58 25.05 27.77
CA LYS A 351 13.50 24.04 28.31
C LYS A 351 13.66 22.84 27.38
N GLY A 352 12.92 22.80 26.26
CA GLY A 352 12.87 21.66 25.34
C GLY A 352 11.88 20.56 25.76
N GLU A 353 11.05 20.80 26.79
CA GLU A 353 10.05 19.82 27.24
C GLU A 353 8.75 19.95 26.43
N TYR A 354 8.13 18.82 26.08
CA TYR A 354 6.92 18.82 25.27
C TYR A 354 5.71 19.45 25.99
N ARG A 355 4.94 20.23 25.24
CA ARG A 355 3.63 20.73 25.68
C ARG A 355 2.57 19.64 25.49
N VAL A 356 2.40 18.80 26.52
CA VAL A 356 1.57 17.57 26.48
C VAL A 356 0.18 17.78 25.86
N ASP A 357 -0.57 18.80 26.30
CA ASP A 357 -1.92 19.08 25.77
C ASP A 357 -1.93 19.39 24.26
N MET A 358 -0.90 20.09 23.78
CA MET A 358 -0.74 20.50 22.38
C MET A 358 -0.27 19.33 21.50
N VAL A 359 0.67 18.51 21.98
CA VAL A 359 1.07 17.27 21.31
C VAL A 359 -0.15 16.36 21.16
N TYR A 360 -0.93 16.20 22.24
CA TYR A 360 -2.16 15.44 22.23
C TYR A 360 -3.21 15.99 21.25
N SER A 361 -3.45 17.31 21.23
CA SER A 361 -4.51 17.90 20.39
C SER A 361 -4.16 18.01 18.90
N THR A 362 -2.88 18.11 18.55
CA THR A 362 -2.44 18.52 17.20
C THR A 362 -1.59 17.46 16.50
N HIS A 363 -0.80 16.67 17.24
CA HIS A 363 0.11 15.67 16.66
C HIS A 363 -0.43 14.24 16.79
N LEU A 364 -0.97 13.88 17.96
CA LEU A 364 -1.60 12.56 18.18
C LEU A 364 -3.01 12.44 17.59
N GLN A 365 -3.58 13.53 17.03
CA GLN A 365 -4.84 13.45 16.28
C GLN A 365 -4.57 13.26 14.77
N PRO A 366 -5.31 12.35 14.09
CA PRO A 366 -5.25 12.23 12.63
C PRO A 366 -5.62 13.53 11.93
N ALA A 367 -4.68 14.07 11.16
CA ALA A 367 -4.87 15.25 10.33
C ALA A 367 -4.44 14.95 8.88
N ARG A 368 -4.92 15.76 7.92
CA ARG A 368 -4.60 15.58 6.50
C ARG A 368 -3.12 15.82 6.24
N VAL A 369 -2.53 14.96 5.42
CA VAL A 369 -1.23 15.22 4.78
C VAL A 369 -1.39 16.34 3.74
N MET A 370 -0.43 17.25 3.68
CA MET A 370 -0.50 18.49 2.91
C MET A 370 0.63 18.57 1.87
N LEU A 371 0.27 18.98 0.65
CA LEU A 371 1.21 19.37 -0.40
C LEU A 371 1.14 20.90 -0.53
N GLU A 372 2.22 21.58 -0.17
CA GLU A 372 2.24 23.03 0.06
C GLU A 372 1.09 23.44 1.03
N LYS A 373 0.15 24.25 0.56
CA LYS A 373 -1.02 24.73 1.32
C LYS A 373 -2.31 23.96 1.01
N ASN A 374 -2.25 22.91 0.21
CA ASN A 374 -3.40 22.11 -0.23
C ASN A 374 -3.33 20.70 0.37
N PRO A 375 -4.47 20.02 0.62
CA PRO A 375 -4.45 18.61 0.96
C PRO A 375 -3.79 17.79 -0.16
N LEU A 376 -2.96 16.81 0.20
CA LEU A 376 -2.33 15.89 -0.75
C LEU A 376 -3.39 15.28 -1.70
N PRO A 377 -3.16 15.27 -3.03
CA PRO A 377 -4.04 14.59 -3.97
C PRO A 377 -4.18 13.10 -3.67
N PRO A 378 -5.22 12.42 -4.20
CA PRO A 378 -5.40 10.98 -3.98
C PRO A 378 -4.15 10.16 -4.31
N VAL A 379 -3.79 9.21 -3.43
CA VAL A 379 -2.63 8.32 -3.59
C VAL A 379 -3.07 6.87 -3.86
N LYS A 380 -2.25 6.10 -4.59
CA LYS A 380 -2.46 4.66 -4.84
C LYS A 380 -1.70 3.75 -3.89
N ASP A 381 -0.68 4.25 -3.20
CA ASP A 381 0.00 3.54 -2.11
C ASP A 381 0.65 4.52 -1.12
N ILE A 382 0.85 4.04 0.12
CA ILE A 382 1.57 4.74 1.18
C ILE A 382 2.65 3.82 1.77
N GLY A 383 3.77 4.42 2.16
CA GLY A 383 4.90 3.76 2.79
C GLY A 383 5.59 4.68 3.78
N CYS A 384 6.36 4.12 4.70
CA CYS A 384 7.16 4.86 5.64
C CYS A 384 8.37 4.03 6.05
N GLY A 385 9.48 4.70 6.33
CA GLY A 385 10.51 4.15 7.20
C GLY A 385 10.34 4.63 8.63
N SER A 386 11.34 4.33 9.47
CA SER A 386 11.32 4.71 10.89
C SER A 386 10.97 6.19 11.14
N TYR A 387 11.48 7.09 10.31
CA TYR A 387 11.39 8.54 10.50
C TYR A 387 11.14 9.33 9.20
N HIS A 388 10.58 8.69 8.17
CA HIS A 388 10.27 9.35 6.90
C HIS A 388 9.05 8.71 6.22
N SER A 389 8.35 9.49 5.42
CA SER A 389 7.11 9.09 4.74
C SER A 389 7.25 9.14 3.23
N ILE A 390 6.53 8.24 2.56
CA ILE A 390 6.60 7.99 1.12
C ILE A 390 5.17 7.86 0.56
N PHE A 391 4.85 8.62 -0.49
CA PHE A 391 3.50 8.70 -1.06
C PHE A 391 3.54 8.52 -2.58
N ALA A 392 2.83 7.50 -3.10
CA ALA A 392 2.69 7.29 -4.54
C ALA A 392 1.35 7.84 -5.04
N LEU A 393 1.34 8.99 -5.74
CA LEU A 393 0.11 9.63 -6.22
C LEU A 393 -0.69 8.69 -7.14
N ALA A 394 -2.02 8.78 -7.12
CA ALA A 394 -2.87 7.79 -7.78
C ALA A 394 -2.70 7.73 -9.30
N SER A 395 -2.40 8.86 -9.95
CA SER A 395 -1.95 8.91 -11.35
C SER A 395 -1.05 10.14 -11.59
N PRO A 396 0.04 10.03 -12.36
CA PRO A 396 0.55 8.81 -13.00
C PRO A 396 1.30 7.87 -12.03
N GLY A 397 1.47 8.23 -10.76
CA GLY A 397 2.40 7.53 -9.85
C GLY A 397 3.62 8.36 -9.46
N HIS A 398 3.54 9.70 -9.53
CA HIS A 398 4.59 10.55 -8.98
C HIS A 398 4.81 10.25 -7.50
N LEU A 399 6.09 10.26 -7.10
CA LEU A 399 6.54 9.91 -5.76
C LEU A 399 6.87 11.16 -4.95
N TYR A 400 6.24 11.31 -3.79
CA TYR A 400 6.54 12.37 -2.83
C TYR A 400 7.11 11.80 -1.53
N THR A 401 8.07 12.49 -0.93
CA THR A 401 8.78 12.08 0.30
C THR A 401 8.96 13.24 1.28
N CYS A 402 8.99 12.96 2.59
CA CYS A 402 9.32 13.92 3.66
C CYS A 402 9.84 13.24 4.94
N GLY A 403 10.42 14.01 5.85
CA GLY A 403 10.98 13.56 7.13
C GLY A 403 12.51 13.55 7.17
N LEU A 404 13.07 12.58 7.90
CA LEU A 404 14.51 12.36 8.05
C LEU A 404 15.16 12.01 6.70
N ASN A 405 16.28 12.67 6.38
CA ASN A 405 17.00 12.48 5.12
C ASN A 405 18.53 12.35 5.29
N ASN A 406 19.02 12.13 6.50
CA ASN A 406 20.45 12.14 6.83
C ASN A 406 21.36 11.17 6.02
N TYR A 407 20.78 10.18 5.33
CA TYR A 407 21.44 9.28 4.37
C TYR A 407 20.87 9.36 2.95
N GLY A 408 20.07 10.38 2.62
CA GLY A 408 19.45 10.53 1.30
C GLY A 408 18.22 9.63 1.09
N GLN A 409 17.61 9.13 2.17
CA GLN A 409 16.45 8.22 2.11
C GLN A 409 15.16 8.86 1.55
N LEU A 410 15.14 10.17 1.31
CA LEU A 410 14.05 10.83 0.58
C LEU A 410 14.24 10.78 -0.95
N GLY A 411 15.45 10.51 -1.47
CA GLY A 411 15.71 10.31 -2.92
C GLY A 411 15.86 11.60 -3.74
N ILE A 412 16.01 12.75 -3.07
CA ILE A 412 15.92 14.09 -3.66
C ILE A 412 17.27 14.72 -4.04
N GLY A 413 18.35 13.95 -4.02
CA GLY A 413 19.69 14.39 -4.43
C GLY A 413 20.43 15.28 -3.43
N HIS A 414 19.99 15.28 -2.17
CA HIS A 414 20.70 15.83 -1.01
C HIS A 414 20.28 15.07 0.26
N THR A 415 20.94 15.38 1.39
CA THR A 415 20.74 14.70 2.69
C THR A 415 20.11 15.58 3.79
N GLU A 416 19.67 16.80 3.43
CA GLU A 416 18.91 17.67 4.36
C GLU A 416 17.48 17.14 4.58
N ASN A 417 17.02 17.13 5.83
CA ASN A 417 15.65 16.75 6.20
C ASN A 417 14.62 17.71 5.58
N CYS A 418 13.45 17.20 5.19
CA CYS A 418 12.40 18.01 4.56
C CYS A 418 11.08 17.88 5.31
N THR A 419 10.57 19.00 5.83
CA THR A 419 9.26 19.03 6.50
C THR A 419 8.08 19.14 5.53
N GLU A 420 8.31 19.73 4.36
CA GLU A 420 7.37 19.77 3.25
C GLU A 420 7.60 18.60 2.29
N LEU A 421 6.53 18.12 1.65
CA LEU A 421 6.62 17.04 0.66
C LEU A 421 7.46 17.44 -0.56
N GLN A 422 8.53 16.69 -0.81
CA GLN A 422 9.40 16.87 -1.97
C GLN A 422 9.04 15.86 -3.07
N LEU A 423 9.06 16.29 -4.32
CA LEU A 423 8.94 15.39 -5.48
C LEU A 423 10.28 14.67 -5.72
N VAL A 424 10.25 13.35 -5.87
CA VAL A 424 11.43 12.58 -6.30
C VAL A 424 11.56 12.69 -7.82
N GLU A 425 12.18 13.79 -8.27
CA GLU A 425 12.23 14.19 -9.69
C GLU A 425 12.72 13.06 -10.62
N ASP A 426 13.74 12.31 -10.19
CA ASP A 426 14.37 11.21 -10.94
C ASP A 426 13.43 10.03 -11.25
N LEU A 427 12.27 9.94 -10.57
CA LEU A 427 11.23 8.94 -10.82
C LEU A 427 9.96 9.54 -11.46
N SER A 428 9.98 10.79 -11.91
CA SER A 428 8.78 11.44 -12.50
C SER A 428 8.33 10.80 -13.83
N SER A 429 9.21 10.10 -14.53
CA SER A 429 8.88 9.31 -15.72
C SER A 429 8.39 7.89 -15.40
N GLU A 430 8.46 7.46 -14.14
CA GLU A 430 8.10 6.12 -13.69
C GLU A 430 6.68 6.11 -13.11
N ASN A 431 5.92 5.05 -13.41
CA ASN A 431 4.62 4.82 -12.78
C ASN A 431 4.84 4.02 -11.48
N VAL A 432 5.02 4.69 -10.34
CA VAL A 432 5.17 4.01 -9.04
C VAL A 432 3.86 3.35 -8.63
N THR A 433 3.94 2.11 -8.14
CA THR A 433 2.78 1.32 -7.69
C THR A 433 2.85 0.88 -6.24
N PHE A 434 4.03 0.61 -5.69
CA PHE A 434 4.23 0.32 -4.27
C PHE A 434 5.46 1.00 -3.71
N VAL A 435 5.40 1.34 -2.43
CA VAL A 435 6.45 2.04 -1.67
C VAL A 435 6.61 1.43 -0.28
N ASP A 436 7.85 1.33 0.21
CA ASP A 436 8.16 0.86 1.56
C ASP A 436 9.48 1.46 2.05
N GLY A 437 9.72 1.49 3.36
CA GLY A 437 10.92 2.09 3.94
C GLY A 437 11.46 1.35 5.16
N GLY A 438 12.80 1.20 5.21
CA GLY A 438 13.51 0.78 6.41
C GLY A 438 13.91 1.98 7.29
N ALA A 439 14.86 1.78 8.21
CA ALA A 439 15.26 2.82 9.15
C ALA A 439 15.85 4.07 8.46
N HIS A 440 16.69 3.83 7.44
CA HIS A 440 17.40 4.87 6.69
C HIS A 440 17.46 4.59 5.18
N HIS A 441 16.51 3.83 4.64
CA HIS A 441 16.45 3.56 3.20
C HIS A 441 15.00 3.39 2.72
N SER A 442 14.76 3.67 1.45
CA SER A 442 13.47 3.55 0.75
C SER A 442 13.57 2.51 -0.37
N VAL A 443 12.48 1.78 -0.60
CA VAL A 443 12.31 0.84 -1.70
C VAL A 443 11.02 1.16 -2.46
N VAL A 444 11.10 1.23 -3.78
CA VAL A 444 10.03 1.66 -4.67
C VAL A 444 9.85 0.64 -5.78
N LEU A 445 8.60 0.30 -6.10
CA LEU A 445 8.23 -0.66 -7.14
C LEU A 445 7.34 -0.01 -8.20
N THR A 446 7.78 -0.02 -9.46
CA THR A 446 7.03 0.55 -10.58
C THR A 446 6.04 -0.44 -11.20
N LEU A 447 5.17 0.06 -12.06
CA LEU A 447 4.14 -0.71 -12.78
C LEU A 447 4.73 -1.78 -13.70
N ASP A 448 5.94 -1.58 -14.20
CA ASP A 448 6.66 -2.55 -15.04
C ASP A 448 7.38 -3.64 -14.22
N GLY A 449 7.28 -3.60 -12.89
CA GLY A 449 7.91 -4.56 -11.99
C GLY A 449 9.39 -4.27 -11.71
N ASP A 450 9.85 -3.06 -12.01
CA ASP A 450 11.19 -2.58 -11.69
C ASP A 450 11.26 -2.06 -10.25
N VAL A 451 12.38 -2.33 -9.58
CA VAL A 451 12.64 -1.88 -8.20
C VAL A 451 13.72 -0.79 -8.20
N TYR A 452 13.46 0.28 -7.46
CA TYR A 452 14.39 1.38 -7.21
C TYR A 452 14.63 1.55 -5.70
N THR A 453 15.84 1.94 -5.31
CA THR A 453 16.24 2.10 -3.90
C THR A 453 17.12 3.32 -3.69
N PHE A 454 17.00 3.96 -2.53
CA PHE A 454 17.80 5.12 -2.13
C PHE A 454 17.88 5.23 -0.60
N GLY A 455 18.88 5.95 -0.09
CA GLY A 455 19.23 6.04 1.33
C GLY A 455 20.57 5.41 1.69
N ARG A 456 20.68 4.93 2.93
CA ARG A 456 21.87 4.28 3.51
C ARG A 456 22.21 2.97 2.79
N ALA A 457 23.49 2.73 2.56
CA ALA A 457 24.00 1.64 1.72
C ALA A 457 25.23 0.89 2.30
N ASP A 458 25.63 1.19 3.53
CA ASP A 458 26.84 0.68 4.16
C ASP A 458 26.75 -0.77 4.67
N SER A 459 25.54 -1.32 4.78
CA SER A 459 25.26 -2.75 5.04
C SER A 459 24.46 -3.37 3.87
N GLY A 460 24.67 -2.88 2.65
CA GLY A 460 24.05 -3.45 1.44
C GLY A 460 22.56 -3.18 1.26
N GLN A 461 21.93 -2.34 2.09
CA GLN A 461 20.47 -2.16 2.18
C GLN A 461 19.81 -1.78 0.84
N LEU A 462 20.56 -1.16 -0.07
CA LEU A 462 20.08 -0.77 -1.40
C LEU A 462 20.17 -1.87 -2.47
N GLY A 463 20.96 -2.94 -2.27
CA GLY A 463 21.04 -4.04 -3.25
C GLY A 463 21.73 -3.71 -4.58
N VAL A 464 22.41 -2.56 -4.68
CA VAL A 464 23.03 -2.06 -5.94
C VAL A 464 24.56 -1.99 -5.92
N LEU A 465 25.22 -2.20 -4.78
CA LEU A 465 26.66 -2.00 -4.65
C LEU A 465 27.43 -3.32 -4.88
N GLU A 466 28.64 -3.23 -5.44
CA GLU A 466 29.59 -4.35 -5.42
C GLU A 466 30.17 -4.53 -4.01
N THR A 467 30.60 -3.40 -3.42
CA THR A 467 31.22 -3.30 -2.10
C THR A 467 30.59 -2.17 -1.30
N CYS A 468 30.30 -2.45 -0.04
CA CYS A 468 29.80 -1.47 0.92
C CYS A 468 30.96 -0.97 1.79
N VAL A 469 30.90 0.30 2.18
CA VAL A 469 31.85 0.93 3.10
C VAL A 469 31.08 1.75 4.12
N THR A 470 31.60 1.89 5.35
CA THR A 470 30.95 2.62 6.44
C THR A 470 30.51 4.01 6.00
N GLY A 471 29.23 4.35 6.20
CA GLY A 471 28.67 5.64 5.79
C GLY A 471 28.38 5.79 4.29
N ALA A 472 28.50 4.73 3.48
CA ALA A 472 28.01 4.76 2.10
C ALA A 472 26.50 5.01 2.04
N TYR A 473 26.07 5.81 1.06
CA TYR A 473 24.67 6.11 0.79
C TYR A 473 24.43 6.46 -0.69
N LYS A 474 23.16 6.56 -1.08
CA LYS A 474 22.70 7.07 -2.38
C LYS A 474 21.49 7.96 -2.17
N ASP A 475 21.67 9.25 -2.38
CA ASP A 475 20.62 10.28 -2.26
C ASP A 475 19.71 10.41 -3.48
N ARG A 476 19.95 9.62 -4.53
CA ARG A 476 19.11 9.51 -5.73
C ARG A 476 18.71 8.06 -6.00
N PRO A 477 17.50 7.80 -6.52
CA PRO A 477 17.02 6.46 -6.86
C PRO A 477 17.99 5.65 -7.72
N GLN A 478 18.32 4.44 -7.27
CA GLN A 478 19.16 3.48 -7.99
C GLN A 478 18.32 2.27 -8.39
N LYS A 479 18.37 1.87 -9.67
CA LYS A 479 17.65 0.69 -10.16
C LYS A 479 18.31 -0.60 -9.68
N VAL A 480 17.54 -1.48 -9.04
CA VAL A 480 17.99 -2.78 -8.54
C VAL A 480 17.89 -3.82 -9.65
N THR A 481 19.00 -4.50 -9.95
CA THR A 481 19.01 -5.63 -10.90
C THR A 481 18.54 -6.90 -10.20
N ILE A 482 17.30 -7.34 -10.42
CA ILE A 482 16.79 -8.63 -9.94
C ILE A 482 17.21 -9.76 -10.90
N PRO A 483 18.05 -10.73 -10.47
CA PRO A 483 18.48 -11.83 -11.32
C PRO A 483 17.31 -12.71 -11.79
N THR A 484 17.47 -13.37 -12.94
CA THR A 484 16.50 -14.39 -13.40
C THR A 484 16.34 -15.48 -12.33
N PRO A 485 15.11 -15.85 -11.93
CA PRO A 485 14.88 -16.94 -10.98
C PRO A 485 15.53 -18.26 -11.44
N LYS A 486 16.14 -19.00 -10.51
CA LYS A 486 16.76 -20.32 -10.77
C LYS A 486 15.82 -21.35 -11.40
N SER A 487 14.50 -21.21 -11.18
CA SER A 487 13.44 -22.01 -11.79
C SER A 487 13.16 -21.68 -13.26
N GLY A 488 13.78 -20.62 -13.80
CA GLY A 488 13.26 -19.87 -14.92
C GLY A 488 12.04 -19.03 -14.52
N GLY A 489 11.60 -18.16 -15.43
CA GLY A 489 10.46 -17.27 -15.24
C GLY A 489 10.82 -15.79 -15.40
N SER A 490 9.87 -14.92 -15.05
CA SER A 490 10.03 -13.47 -15.03
C SER A 490 10.74 -13.00 -13.76
N SER A 491 11.69 -12.06 -13.91
CA SER A 491 12.28 -11.28 -12.81
C SER A 491 11.40 -10.13 -12.33
N ALA A 492 10.33 -9.79 -13.06
CA ALA A 492 9.45 -8.67 -12.70
C ALA A 492 8.89 -8.87 -11.28
N VAL A 493 9.06 -7.84 -10.45
CA VAL A 493 8.66 -7.85 -9.05
C VAL A 493 7.18 -7.48 -8.93
N ARG A 494 6.45 -8.18 -8.06
CA ARG A 494 5.03 -7.92 -7.77
C ARG A 494 4.77 -7.49 -6.32
N MET A 495 5.75 -7.59 -5.44
CA MET A 495 5.67 -7.16 -4.05
C MET A 495 7.08 -6.90 -3.51
N ILE A 496 7.21 -5.88 -2.68
CA ILE A 496 8.41 -5.51 -1.91
C ILE A 496 8.06 -5.48 -0.43
N ALA A 497 9.05 -5.69 0.44
CA ALA A 497 8.94 -5.46 1.88
C ALA A 497 10.30 -5.04 2.44
N THR A 498 10.32 -4.12 3.41
CA THR A 498 11.54 -3.63 4.07
C THR A 498 11.54 -3.87 5.56
N GLY A 499 12.66 -4.36 6.09
CA GLY A 499 12.97 -4.31 7.51
C GLY A 499 13.82 -3.09 7.84
N SER A 500 14.28 -2.97 9.09
CA SER A 500 15.09 -1.80 9.48
C SER A 500 16.35 -1.61 8.61
N ASN A 501 17.02 -2.71 8.23
CA ASN A 501 18.28 -2.69 7.48
C ASN A 501 18.37 -3.73 6.35
N HIS A 502 17.24 -4.29 5.90
CA HIS A 502 17.20 -5.25 4.79
C HIS A 502 15.92 -5.11 3.98
N ALA A 503 15.91 -5.66 2.78
CA ALA A 503 14.74 -5.65 1.91
C ALA A 503 14.53 -7.00 1.21
N LEU A 504 13.26 -7.26 0.88
CA LEU A 504 12.76 -8.44 0.21
C LEU A 504 12.03 -8.03 -1.08
N ALA A 505 12.15 -8.83 -2.12
CA ALA A 505 11.35 -8.72 -3.34
C ALA A 505 10.79 -10.08 -3.76
N LEU A 506 9.51 -10.10 -4.13
CA LEU A 506 8.79 -11.28 -4.60
C LEU A 506 8.41 -11.10 -6.06
N THR A 507 8.88 -12.00 -6.93
CA THR A 507 8.61 -11.93 -8.37
C THR A 507 7.26 -12.52 -8.76
N GLU A 508 6.80 -12.20 -9.97
CA GLU A 508 5.65 -12.86 -10.62
C GLU A 508 5.84 -14.38 -10.78
N SER A 509 7.07 -14.90 -10.62
CA SER A 509 7.38 -16.33 -10.67
C SER A 509 7.49 -16.98 -9.28
N ASP A 510 6.98 -16.30 -8.25
CA ASP A 510 7.00 -16.72 -6.84
C ASP A 510 8.41 -16.95 -6.25
N ALA A 511 9.43 -16.35 -6.86
CA ALA A 511 10.78 -16.34 -6.32
C ALA A 511 10.99 -15.16 -5.37
N ILE A 512 11.53 -15.44 -4.18
CA ILE A 512 11.89 -14.45 -3.17
C ILE A 512 13.38 -14.11 -3.33
N PHE A 513 13.69 -12.83 -3.37
CA PHE A 513 15.05 -12.28 -3.29
C PHE A 513 15.17 -11.45 -2.01
N SER A 514 16.36 -11.45 -1.42
CA SER A 514 16.69 -10.69 -0.19
C SER A 514 18.06 -10.01 -0.34
N TRP A 515 18.22 -8.84 0.26
CA TRP A 515 19.51 -8.12 0.35
C TRP A 515 19.54 -7.19 1.57
N GLY A 516 20.71 -6.67 1.91
CA GLY A 516 20.93 -5.83 3.09
C GLY A 516 21.65 -6.56 4.22
N TYR A 517 21.42 -6.11 5.46
CA TYR A 517 22.10 -6.56 6.66
C TYR A 517 21.81 -8.04 6.97
N GLY A 518 22.87 -8.84 7.16
CA GLY A 518 22.75 -10.30 7.18
C GLY A 518 22.98 -10.99 8.51
N ASP A 519 23.62 -10.34 9.50
CA ASP A 519 24.00 -10.99 10.76
C ASP A 519 22.79 -11.49 11.56
N MET A 520 21.64 -10.81 11.44
CA MET A 520 20.38 -11.21 12.09
C MET A 520 19.68 -12.37 11.37
N LEU A 521 20.29 -13.00 10.35
CA LEU A 521 19.72 -14.06 9.51
C LEU A 521 18.39 -13.71 8.80
N ALA A 522 17.91 -12.47 8.88
CA ALA A 522 16.65 -11.99 8.33
C ALA A 522 16.56 -12.03 6.79
N LEU A 523 17.67 -12.39 6.12
CA LEU A 523 17.75 -12.69 4.69
C LEU A 523 17.39 -14.15 4.35
N GLY A 524 17.25 -15.04 5.34
CA GLY A 524 16.77 -16.43 5.15
C GLY A 524 17.69 -17.31 4.30
N ASN A 525 18.97 -16.92 4.19
CA ASN A 525 19.93 -17.53 3.28
C ASN A 525 20.98 -18.42 3.99
N GLY A 526 20.84 -18.60 5.31
CA GLY A 526 21.68 -19.44 6.16
C GLY A 526 23.09 -18.92 6.44
N LYS A 527 23.32 -17.62 6.36
CA LYS A 527 24.62 -16.99 6.64
C LYS A 527 24.46 -15.65 7.35
N GLU A 528 25.25 -15.47 8.39
CA GLU A 528 25.48 -14.19 9.08
C GLU A 528 26.45 -13.35 8.23
N ARG A 529 25.92 -12.76 7.15
CA ARG A 529 26.67 -11.85 6.28
C ARG A 529 25.76 -11.04 5.39
N ASP A 530 26.04 -9.74 5.30
CA ASP A 530 25.41 -8.81 4.37
C ASP A 530 25.42 -9.32 2.92
N GLU A 531 24.31 -9.11 2.24
CA GLU A 531 24.16 -9.34 0.79
C GLU A 531 24.01 -7.99 0.11
N ASN A 532 25.07 -7.50 -0.55
CA ASN A 532 25.09 -6.18 -1.21
C ASN A 532 24.20 -6.09 -2.45
N LYS A 533 23.63 -7.23 -2.89
CA LYS A 533 22.80 -7.41 -4.09
C LYS A 533 21.71 -8.45 -3.84
N PRO A 534 20.57 -8.39 -4.57
CA PRO A 534 19.49 -9.37 -4.47
C PRO A 534 19.97 -10.82 -4.63
N ARG A 535 19.93 -11.58 -3.53
CA ARG A 535 20.20 -13.02 -3.52
C ARG A 535 18.88 -13.79 -3.44
N GLN A 536 18.66 -14.73 -4.37
CA GLN A 536 17.48 -15.58 -4.33
C GLN A 536 17.53 -16.53 -3.13
N LEU A 537 16.48 -16.53 -2.32
CA LEU A 537 16.28 -17.45 -1.21
C LEU A 537 16.14 -18.89 -1.74
N ASP A 538 16.84 -19.84 -1.13
CA ASP A 538 16.75 -21.25 -1.51
C ASP A 538 15.55 -21.90 -0.82
N TRP A 539 14.39 -21.85 -1.48
CA TRP A 539 13.14 -22.39 -0.94
C TRP A 539 13.21 -23.89 -0.61
N SER A 540 14.18 -24.65 -1.14
CA SER A 540 14.35 -26.07 -0.81
C SER A 540 14.83 -26.32 0.63
N THR A 541 15.25 -25.26 1.33
CA THR A 541 15.62 -25.22 2.74
C THR A 541 14.45 -24.90 3.68
N ALA A 542 13.32 -24.41 3.17
CA ALA A 542 12.17 -24.06 3.99
C ALA A 542 11.59 -25.29 4.71
N THR A 543 11.27 -25.15 6.00
CA THR A 543 10.84 -26.26 6.87
C THR A 543 9.40 -26.11 7.36
N SER A 544 8.71 -27.25 7.42
CA SER A 544 7.39 -27.42 8.03
C SER A 544 7.52 -28.09 9.42
N ASP A 545 6.42 -28.65 9.96
CA ASP A 545 6.44 -29.29 11.27
C ASP A 545 7.52 -30.38 11.39
N LYS A 546 8.17 -30.42 12.57
CA LYS A 546 9.26 -31.36 12.91
C LYS A 546 10.44 -31.37 11.92
N GLY A 547 10.74 -30.23 11.29
CA GLY A 547 11.92 -30.07 10.43
C GLY A 547 11.82 -30.76 9.06
N LYS A 548 10.63 -31.24 8.68
CA LYS A 548 10.38 -31.74 7.32
C LYS A 548 10.50 -30.59 6.31
N LYS A 549 10.87 -30.88 5.06
CA LYS A 549 10.85 -29.87 3.98
C LYS A 549 9.42 -29.39 3.73
N PHE A 550 9.24 -28.08 3.53
CA PHE A 550 7.95 -27.48 3.17
C PHE A 550 7.47 -27.91 1.78
N GLY A 551 8.39 -28.10 0.84
CA GLY A 551 8.10 -28.44 -0.56
C GLY A 551 7.95 -27.22 -1.46
N GLU A 552 7.59 -27.44 -2.72
CA GLU A 552 7.22 -26.37 -3.65
C GLU A 552 6.01 -25.58 -3.11
N ALA A 553 6.00 -24.26 -3.29
CA ALA A 553 4.99 -23.40 -2.70
C ALA A 553 4.50 -22.30 -3.65
N LYS A 554 3.25 -21.88 -3.46
CA LYS A 554 2.75 -20.60 -3.92
C LYS A 554 2.98 -19.60 -2.78
N ILE A 555 3.73 -18.54 -3.05
CA ILE A 555 3.94 -17.43 -2.12
C ILE A 555 2.80 -16.43 -2.29
N PHE A 556 2.23 -15.95 -1.20
CA PHE A 556 1.18 -14.91 -1.21
C PHE A 556 1.75 -13.56 -0.77
N GLN A 557 2.46 -13.54 0.36
CA GLN A 557 2.98 -12.33 0.99
C GLN A 557 4.42 -12.53 1.47
N ILE A 558 5.21 -11.47 1.39
CA ILE A 558 6.52 -11.31 2.04
C ILE A 558 6.42 -10.12 3.00
N GLU A 559 7.05 -10.21 4.17
CA GLU A 559 7.09 -9.16 5.19
C GLU A 559 8.46 -9.14 5.85
N ALA A 560 8.88 -7.98 6.34
CA ALA A 560 10.16 -7.78 6.99
C ALA A 560 10.01 -6.81 8.17
N GLY A 561 10.68 -7.11 9.28
CA GLY A 561 10.66 -6.34 10.52
C GLY A 561 12.05 -5.87 10.90
N GLY A 562 12.27 -5.52 12.17
CA GLY A 562 13.56 -4.96 12.61
C GLY A 562 14.75 -5.90 12.42
N GLN A 563 14.58 -7.17 12.81
CA GLN A 563 15.61 -8.21 12.80
C GLN A 563 15.11 -9.58 12.30
N HIS A 564 13.89 -9.61 11.74
CA HIS A 564 13.23 -10.83 11.29
C HIS A 564 12.45 -10.58 9.99
N SER A 565 12.03 -11.66 9.35
CA SER A 565 11.23 -11.67 8.13
C SER A 565 10.17 -12.76 8.20
N ALA A 566 9.07 -12.57 7.48
CA ALA A 566 8.00 -13.55 7.38
C ALA A 566 7.51 -13.75 5.95
N VAL A 567 6.95 -14.93 5.69
CA VAL A 567 6.38 -15.33 4.41
C VAL A 567 5.05 -16.04 4.65
N LEU A 568 4.01 -15.63 3.93
CA LEU A 568 2.76 -16.39 3.85
C LEU A 568 2.80 -17.25 2.58
N ALA A 569 2.79 -18.57 2.74
CA ALA A 569 2.90 -19.50 1.61
C ALA A 569 2.02 -20.75 1.78
N ARG A 570 1.61 -21.36 0.66
CA ARG A 570 0.89 -22.64 0.65
C ARG A 570 1.63 -23.63 -0.24
N ALA A 571 1.86 -24.85 0.27
CA ALA A 571 2.46 -25.92 -0.52
C ALA A 571 1.60 -26.23 -1.77
N THR A 572 2.25 -26.47 -2.92
CA THR A 572 1.56 -26.78 -4.19
C THR A 572 1.35 -28.28 -4.40
N LYS A 573 2.02 -29.11 -3.58
CA LYS A 573 1.94 -30.57 -3.57
C LYS A 573 2.00 -31.02 -2.11
N ASP A 574 0.87 -31.44 -1.56
CA ASP A 574 0.85 -32.16 -0.28
C ASP A 574 1.61 -33.50 -0.42
N LYS A 575 2.34 -33.90 0.62
CA LYS A 575 3.10 -35.15 0.71
C LYS A 575 2.70 -35.98 1.92
#